data_AF-A0A099EV65-F1
#
_entry.id   AF-A0A099EV65-F1
#
_cell.length_a   1.000
_cell.length_b   1.000
_cell.length_c   1.000
_cell.angle_alpha   90.00
_cell.angle_beta   90.00
_cell.angle_gamma   90.00
#
_symmetry.space_group_name_H-M   'P 1'
#
loop_
_entity.id
_entity.type
_entity.pdbx_description
1 polymer ?
#
loop_
_entity_poly.entity_id
_entity_poly.type
_entity_poly.pdbx_seq_one_letter_code
_entity_poly.pdbx_strand_id
1 'polypeptide(L)'
;MAKVEHTSDARVLVGIDISKHRHEVLIAVPGKTRRRRLTITNSTDDFMRLIAILREYGLPVRIGFEATGNYHRVLMYHLGVAGFDLKG
;
A
#
# COMPACT_ATOMS: atom_id res chain seq x y z
N MET A 1 36.58 -5.51 9.66
CA MET A 1 35.13 -5.57 9.87
C MET A 1 34.47 -4.92 8.65
N ALA A 2 34.00 -5.70 7.69
CA ALA A 2 33.30 -5.16 6.52
C ALA A 2 31.93 -4.65 6.98
N LYS A 3 31.70 -3.34 6.85
CA LYS A 3 30.39 -2.73 7.07
C LYS A 3 29.49 -3.27 5.95
N VAL A 4 28.57 -4.16 6.32
CA VAL A 4 27.51 -4.60 5.40
C VAL A 4 26.64 -3.36 5.16
N GLU A 5 26.90 -2.68 4.06
CA GLU A 5 26.00 -1.68 3.51
C GLU A 5 24.76 -2.44 3.03
N HIS A 6 23.77 -2.58 3.92
CA HIS A 6 22.41 -2.87 3.46
C HIS A 6 21.99 -1.66 2.63
N THR A 7 22.06 -1.77 1.30
CA THR A 7 21.28 -0.92 0.41
C THR A 7 19.83 -1.16 0.82
N SER A 8 19.27 -0.27 1.64
CA SER A 8 17.87 -0.28 1.98
C SER A 8 17.12 -0.10 0.67
N ASP A 9 16.55 -1.18 0.15
CA ASP A 9 15.80 -1.14 -1.09
C ASP A 9 14.63 -0.15 -0.90
N ALA A 10 14.81 1.06 -1.43
CA ALA A 10 14.05 2.23 -1.06
C ALA A 10 12.62 2.11 -1.62
N ARG A 11 11.76 1.48 -0.84
CA ARG A 11 10.37 1.18 -1.21
C ARG A 11 9.37 1.92 -0.34
N VAL A 12 8.27 2.33 -0.95
CA VAL A 12 7.11 2.82 -0.21
C VAL A 12 6.42 1.64 0.45
N LEU A 13 6.17 1.76 1.76
CA LEU A 13 5.44 0.77 2.54
C LEU A 13 4.01 1.26 2.74
N VAL A 14 3.04 0.41 2.42
CA VAL A 14 1.62 0.71 2.57
C VAL A 14 0.99 -0.33 3.49
N GLY A 15 0.35 0.13 4.56
CA GLY A 15 -0.52 -0.70 5.39
C GLY A 15 -1.98 -0.34 5.11
N ILE A 16 -2.83 -1.34 4.92
CA ILE A 16 -4.26 -1.15 4.68
C ILE A 16 -5.05 -1.94 5.73
N ASP A 17 -5.75 -1.23 6.60
CA ASP A 17 -6.74 -1.82 7.50
C ASP A 17 -8.09 -1.91 6.76
N ILE A 18 -8.60 -3.13 6.64
CA ILE A 18 -9.74 -3.47 5.78
C ILE A 18 -10.99 -3.65 6.63
N SER A 19 -11.97 -2.77 6.42
CA SER A 19 -13.34 -2.92 6.91
C SER A 19 -14.36 -3.03 5.77
N LYS A 20 -15.62 -3.35 6.08
CA LYS A 20 -16.69 -3.65 5.09
C LYS A 20 -16.91 -2.53 4.06
N HIS A 21 -16.92 -1.28 4.51
CA HIS A 21 -17.33 -0.13 3.70
C HIS A 21 -16.20 0.85 3.39
N ARG A 22 -15.18 0.87 4.24
CA ARG A 22 -14.05 1.80 4.16
C ARG A 22 -12.78 1.05 4.51
N HIS A 23 -11.65 1.53 4.01
CA HIS A 23 -10.33 1.03 4.33
C HIS A 23 -9.45 2.20 4.75
N GLU A 24 -8.70 2.01 5.82
CA GLU A 24 -7.73 3.00 6.30
C GLU A 24 -6.37 2.67 5.71
N VAL A 25 -5.77 3.63 5.00
CA VAL A 25 -4.51 3.46 4.30
C VAL A 25 -3.43 4.33 4.95
N LEU A 26 -2.33 3.71 5.33
CA LEU A 26 -1.14 4.37 5.86
C LEU A 26 0.04 4.17 4.89
N ILE A 27 0.62 5.27 4.41
CA ILE A 27 1.73 5.27 3.47
C ILE A 27 2.99 5.81 4.15
N ALA A 28 4.04 5.01 4.20
CA ALA A 28 5.37 5.38 4.66
C ALA A 28 6.35 5.43 3.48
N VAL A 29 6.94 6.60 3.27
CA VAL A 29 7.91 6.85 2.21
C VAL A 29 9.32 6.80 2.80
N PRO A 30 10.29 6.12 2.18
CA PRO A 30 11.68 6.11 2.64
C PRO A 30 12.21 7.52 2.87
N GLY A 31 12.96 7.71 3.96
CA GLY A 31 13.55 8.99 4.32
C GLY A 31 12.55 10.07 4.81
N LYS A 32 11.25 9.76 4.89
CA LYS A 32 10.25 10.68 5.45
C LYS A 32 9.75 10.19 6.81
N THR A 33 9.85 11.05 7.82
CA THR A 33 9.35 10.76 9.18
C THR A 33 7.82 10.74 9.21
N ARG A 34 7.15 11.61 8.44
CA ARG A 34 5.69 11.72 8.41
C ARG A 34 5.10 10.69 7.45
N ARG A 35 4.14 9.91 7.96
CA ARG A 35 3.31 9.01 7.16
C ARG A 35 2.07 9.74 6.64
N ARG A 36 1.67 9.45 5.41
CA ARG A 36 0.40 9.94 4.84
C ARG A 36 -0.71 8.98 5.22
N ARG A 37 -1.85 9.51 5.66
CA ARG A 37 -3.09 8.74 5.91
C ARG A 37 -4.15 9.16 4.90
N LEU A 38 -4.94 8.19 4.44
CA LEU A 38 -6.19 8.44 3.74
C LEU A 38 -7.18 7.30 4.00
N THR A 39 -8.47 7.62 3.94
CA THR A 39 -9.55 6.65 3.93
C THR A 39 -10.04 6.48 2.49
N ILE A 40 -10.25 5.25 2.07
CA ILE A 40 -10.93 4.93 0.80
C ILE A 40 -12.20 4.13 1.08
N THR A 41 -13.19 4.23 0.20
CA THR A 41 -14.38 3.36 0.25
C THR A 41 -14.10 2.03 -0.44
N ASN A 42 -14.91 1.02 -0.12
CA ASN A 42 -14.91 -0.27 -0.82
C ASN A 42 -15.61 -0.13 -2.18
N SER A 43 -15.00 0.62 -3.10
CA SER A 43 -15.51 0.91 -4.43
C SER A 43 -14.39 0.99 -5.46
N THR A 44 -14.68 0.64 -6.71
CA THR A 44 -13.70 0.63 -7.80
C THR A 44 -13.08 2.01 -8.04
N ASP A 45 -13.86 3.09 -7.97
CA ASP A 45 -13.37 4.46 -8.18
C ASP A 45 -12.27 4.82 -7.18
N ASP A 46 -12.49 4.51 -5.90
CA ASP A 46 -11.52 4.76 -4.85
C ASP A 46 -10.31 3.81 -4.93
N PHE A 47 -10.49 2.58 -5.43
CA PHE A 47 -9.36 1.68 -5.72
C PHE A 47 -8.45 2.26 -6.80
N MET A 48 -9.04 2.75 -7.89
CA MET A 48 -8.30 3.40 -8.98
C MET A 48 -7.61 4.68 -8.51
N ARG A 49 -8.28 5.47 -7.65
CA ARG A 49 -7.67 6.64 -7.01
C ARG A 49 -6.46 6.26 -6.15
N LEU A 50 -6.56 5.20 -5.35
CA LEU A 50 -5.43 4.71 -4.56
C LEU A 50 -4.27 4.27 -5.47
N ILE A 51 -4.54 3.52 -6.53
CA ILE A 51 -3.53 3.08 -7.49
C ILE A 51 -2.79 4.28 -8.10
N ALA A 52 -3.52 5.32 -8.52
CA ALA A 52 -2.93 6.54 -9.06
C ALA A 52 -1.99 7.21 -8.05
N ILE A 53 -2.45 7.41 -6.80
CA ILE A 53 -1.63 7.97 -5.72
C ILE A 53 -0.35 7.16 -5.48
N LEU A 54 -0.46 5.82 -5.50
CA LEU A 54 0.70 4.96 -5.24
C LEU A 54 1.73 5.02 -6.39
N ARG A 55 1.27 5.16 -7.64
CA ARG A 55 2.15 5.32 -8.81
C ARG A 55 2.91 6.64 -8.83
N GLU A 56 2.32 7.71 -8.32
CA GLU A 56 2.97 9.04 -8.23
C GLU A 56 4.26 9.04 -7.40
N TYR A 57 4.46 8.06 -6.51
CA TYR A 57 5.71 7.96 -5.76
C TYR A 57 6.92 7.57 -6.62
N GLY A 58 6.72 6.95 -7.79
CA GLY A 58 7.81 6.56 -8.69
C GLY A 58 8.83 5.58 -8.07
N LEU A 59 8.43 4.86 -7.01
CA LEU A 59 9.25 3.91 -6.26
C LEU A 59 8.54 2.56 -6.18
N PRO A 60 9.27 1.45 -5.97
CA PRO A 60 8.65 0.18 -5.63
C PRO A 60 7.70 0.34 -4.42
N VAL A 61 6.50 -0.23 -4.52
CA VAL A 61 5.50 -0.17 -3.45
C VAL A 61 5.22 -1.57 -2.94
N ARG A 62 5.38 -1.78 -1.63
CA ARG A 62 4.99 -3.00 -0.93
C ARG A 62 3.77 -2.73 -0.06
N ILE A 63 2.74 -3.55 -0.23
CA ILE A 63 1.43 -3.39 0.42
C ILE A 63 1.18 -4.58 1.35
N GLY A 64 0.85 -4.30 2.60
CA GLY A 64 0.35 -5.28 3.57
C GLY A 64 -1.10 -4.99 3.97
N PHE A 65 -1.85 -6.04 4.28
CA PHE A 65 -3.26 -5.96 4.62
C PHE A 65 -3.53 -6.46 6.03
N GLU A 66 -4.32 -5.72 6.79
CA GLU A 66 -4.97 -6.20 8.01
C GLU A 66 -6.44 -6.47 7.65
N ALA A 67 -6.76 -7.73 7.37
CA ALA A 67 -8.03 -8.09 6.76
C ALA A 67 -9.11 -8.46 7.80
N THR A 68 -10.26 -7.79 7.73
CA THR A 68 -11.50 -8.29 8.35
C THR A 68 -12.34 -9.07 7.33
N GLY A 69 -12.44 -10.39 7.48
CA GLY A 69 -13.21 -11.25 6.56
C GLY A 69 -12.69 -11.20 5.12
N ASN A 70 -13.59 -11.30 4.14
CA ASN A 70 -13.24 -11.40 2.72
C ASN A 70 -13.31 -10.06 1.94
N TYR A 71 -13.50 -8.92 2.62
CA TYR A 71 -13.69 -7.63 1.95
C TYR A 71 -12.44 -7.13 1.21
N HIS A 72 -11.25 -7.65 1.55
CA HIS A 72 -9.98 -7.29 0.92
C HIS A 72 -9.83 -7.79 -0.52
N ARG A 73 -10.55 -8.86 -0.91
CA ARG A 73 -10.25 -9.62 -2.14
C ARG A 73 -10.30 -8.77 -3.40
N VAL A 74 -11.30 -7.90 -3.52
CA VAL A 74 -11.49 -7.06 -4.71
C VAL A 74 -10.37 -6.01 -4.78
N LEU A 75 -10.06 -5.34 -3.66
CA LEU A 75 -8.95 -4.40 -3.60
C LEU A 75 -7.60 -5.09 -3.91
N MET A 76 -7.33 -6.24 -3.30
CA MET A 76 -6.12 -7.02 -3.58
C MET A 76 -5.99 -7.40 -5.06
N TYR A 77 -7.10 -7.80 -5.70
CA TYR A 77 -7.11 -8.08 -7.14
C TYR A 77 -6.70 -6.85 -7.96
N HIS A 78 -7.31 -5.69 -7.71
CA HIS A 78 -6.96 -4.46 -8.45
C HIS A 78 -5.50 -4.03 -8.21
N LEU A 79 -5.00 -4.14 -6.98
CA LEU A 79 -3.61 -3.80 -6.65
C LEU A 79 -2.62 -4.78 -7.29
N GLY A 80 -2.95 -6.07 -7.33
CA GLY A 80 -2.15 -7.10 -7.98
C GLY A 80 -2.10 -6.93 -9.50
N VAL A 81 -3.25 -6.69 -10.14
CA VAL A 81 -3.33 -6.35 -11.58
C VAL A 81 -2.54 -5.07 -11.89
N ALA A 82 -2.52 -4.09 -10.98
CA ALA A 82 -1.74 -2.87 -11.13
C ALA A 82 -0.22 -3.07 -11.00
N GLY A 83 0.24 -4.27 -10.60
CA GLY A 83 1.65 -4.65 -10.52
C GLY A 83 2.33 -4.37 -9.17
N PHE A 84 1.57 -4.12 -8.11
CA PHE A 84 2.16 -3.88 -6.78
C PHE A 84 2.61 -5.16 -6.08
N ASP A 85 3.64 -5.05 -5.23
CA ASP A 85 4.12 -6.15 -4.39
C ASP A 85 3.19 -6.30 -3.19
N LEU A 86 2.42 -7.40 -3.17
CA LEU A 86 1.44 -7.70 -2.14
C LEU A 86 2.03 -8.70 -1.14
N LYS A 87 2.01 -8.35 0.15
CA LYS A 87 2.18 -9.28 1.26
C LYS A 87 0.83 -9.62 1.87
N GLY A 88 0.47 -10.91 1.79
CA GLY A 88 -0.60 -11.52 2.56
C GLY A 88 -0.20 -11.77 4.01
#